data_AF-A0A6L9ZKJ0-F1
#
_entry.id   AF-A0A6L9ZKJ0-F1
#
_cell.length_a   1.000
_cell.length_b   1.000
_cell.length_c   1.000
_cell.angle_alpha   90.00
_cell.angle_beta   90.00
_cell.angle_gamma   90.00
#
_symmetry.space_group_name_H-M   'P 1'
#
loop_
_entity.id
_entity.type
_entity.pdbx_description
1 polymer ?
#
loop_
_entity_poly.entity_id
_entity_poly.type
_entity_poly.pdbx_seq_one_letter_code
_entity_poly.pdbx_strand_id
1 'polypeptide(L)' 'ILTEYNCAISNVAESYPSVCGHELEMFAAVLPDCTVERTHWLNNGEHQCGYLIKGSVNK' A
#
# COMPACT_ATOMS: atom_id res chain seq x y z
N ILE A 1 -3.81 10.03 4.99
CA ILE A 1 -3.05 8.79 5.28
C ILE A 1 -4.06 7.67 5.26
N LEU A 2 -3.85 6.66 4.40
CA LEU A 2 -4.68 5.46 4.34
C LEU A 2 -3.96 4.36 5.12
N THR A 3 -4.66 3.77 6.08
CA THR A 3 -4.11 2.75 6.98
C THR A 3 -4.94 1.48 6.91
N GLU A 4 -4.30 0.36 6.64
CA GLU A 4 -4.93 -0.93 6.48
C GLU A 4 -4.46 -1.90 7.58
N TYR A 5 -5.38 -2.22 8.49
CA TYR A 5 -5.11 -3.03 9.69
C TYR A 5 -5.09 -4.55 9.41
N ASN A 6 -5.60 -4.99 8.27
CA ASN A 6 -5.59 -6.40 7.85
C ASN A 6 -5.26 -6.45 6.36
N CYS A 7 -4.04 -6.89 6.00
CA CYS A 7 -3.65 -7.05 4.60
C CYS A 7 -4.35 -8.30 4.03
N ALA A 8 -5.13 -8.12 2.97
CA ALA A 8 -5.94 -9.19 2.36
C ALA A 8 -5.12 -10.38 1.85
N ILE A 9 -3.82 -10.17 1.62
CA ILE A 9 -2.88 -11.17 1.11
C ILE A 9 -1.74 -11.48 2.09
N SER A 10 -1.87 -11.13 3.38
CA SER A 10 -0.77 -11.25 4.37
C SER A 10 -0.11 -12.63 4.37
N ASN A 11 -0.90 -13.70 4.39
CA ASN A 11 -0.40 -15.09 4.39
C ASN A 11 0.40 -15.44 3.13
N VAL A 12 0.08 -14.84 1.98
CA VAL A 12 0.82 -15.06 0.74
C VAL A 12 2.06 -14.17 0.70
N ALA A 13 1.95 -12.93 1.20
CA ALA A 13 3.04 -11.97 1.27
C ALA A 13 4.19 -12.42 2.19
N GLU A 14 3.90 -13.21 3.25
CA GLU A 14 4.94 -13.81 4.10
C GLU A 14 5.87 -14.74 3.31
N SER A 15 5.33 -15.54 2.40
CA SER A 15 6.11 -16.47 1.57
C SER A 15 6.63 -15.80 0.29
N TYR A 16 5.92 -14.79 -0.21
CA TYR A 16 6.24 -14.07 -1.44
C TYR A 16 6.11 -12.56 -1.25
N PRO A 17 7.13 -11.91 -0.67
CA PRO A 17 7.10 -10.48 -0.34
C PRO A 17 6.78 -9.56 -1.51
N SER A 18 7.14 -9.97 -2.73
CA SER A 18 6.88 -9.26 -3.98
C SER A 18 5.38 -9.12 -4.29
N VAL A 19 4.54 -10.04 -3.81
CA VAL A 19 3.09 -10.03 -4.09
C VAL A 19 2.43 -8.84 -3.41
N CYS A 20 2.97 -8.40 -2.27
CA CYS A 20 2.52 -7.20 -1.56
C CYS A 20 2.73 -5.92 -2.39
N GLY A 21 3.62 -5.91 -3.39
CA GLY A 21 3.80 -4.79 -4.32
C GLY A 21 2.59 -4.54 -5.22
N HIS A 22 1.80 -5.57 -5.52
CA HIS A 22 0.63 -5.45 -6.41
C HIS A 22 -0.47 -4.55 -5.83
N GLU A 23 -0.57 -4.45 -4.50
CA GLU A 23 -1.50 -3.52 -3.83
C GLU A 23 -1.11 -2.06 -4.09
N LEU A 24 0.19 -1.75 -4.09
CA LEU A 24 0.69 -0.41 -4.40
C LEU A 24 0.45 -0.05 -5.87
N GLU A 25 0.72 -0.99 -6.78
CA GLU A 25 0.44 -0.83 -8.21
C GLU A 25 -1.05 -0.61 -8.48
N MET A 26 -1.92 -1.34 -7.77
CA MET A 26 -3.36 -1.15 -7.84
C MET A 26 -3.76 0.27 -7.40
N PHE A 27 -3.26 0.77 -6.27
CA PHE A 27 -3.57 2.14 -5.82
C PHE A 27 -3.07 3.20 -6.80
N ALA A 28 -1.86 3.02 -7.35
CA ALA A 28 -1.33 3.93 -8.37
C ALA A 28 -2.15 3.92 -9.67
N ALA A 29 -2.66 2.75 -10.08
CA ALA A 29 -3.50 2.62 -11.27
C ALA A 29 -4.89 3.28 -11.09
N VAL A 30 -5.49 3.17 -9.90
CA VAL A 30 -6.82 3.74 -9.59
C VAL A 30 -6.73 5.25 -9.32
N LEU A 31 -5.58 5.75 -8.86
CA LEU A 31 -5.34 7.15 -8.55
C LEU A 31 -4.21 7.73 -9.42
N PRO A 32 -4.40 7.87 -10.75
CA PRO A 32 -3.34 8.27 -11.67
C PRO A 32 -2.80 9.69 -11.42
N ASP A 33 -3.62 10.57 -10.82
CA ASP A 33 -3.26 11.96 -10.51
C ASP A 33 -2.67 12.14 -9.09
N CYS A 34 -2.42 11.03 -8.39
CA CYS A 34 -1.91 11.04 -7.02
C CYS A 34 -0.57 10.30 -6.95
N THR A 35 0.35 10.83 -6.16
CA THR A 35 1.53 10.06 -5.74
C THR A 35 1.13 9.14 -4.60
N VAL A 36 1.33 7.84 -4.76
CA VAL A 36 1.10 6.83 -3.72
C VAL A 36 2.44 6.31 -3.23
N GLU A 37 2.75 6.54 -1.96
CA GLU A 37 3.97 6.07 -1.28
C GLU A 37 3.57 5.07 -0.19
N ARG A 38 4.24 3.91 -0.13
CA ARG A 38 4.10 3.00 1.02
C ARG A 38 4.91 3.55 2.20
N THR A 39 4.28 3.61 3.37
CA THR A 39 4.87 4.17 4.60
C THR A 39 5.05 3.14 5.72
N HIS A 40 4.18 2.13 5.79
CA HIS A 40 4.24 1.07 6.79
C HIS A 40 4.05 -0.28 6.08
N TRP A 41 4.77 -1.30 6.52
CA TRP A 41 4.72 -2.62 5.88
C TRP A 41 4.63 -3.77 6.89
N LEU A 42 3.46 -4.44 6.91
CA LEU A 42 3.21 -5.60 7.75
C LEU A 42 4.30 -6.70 7.62
N ASN A 43 4.75 -6.97 6.39
CA ASN A 43 5.74 -8.01 6.11
C ASN A 43 7.15 -7.68 6.61
N ASN A 44 7.42 -6.43 6.99
CA ASN A 44 8.68 -6.01 7.58
C ASN A 44 8.62 -6.00 9.13
N GLY A 45 7.62 -6.66 9.71
CA GLY A 45 7.41 -6.75 11.16
C GLY A 45 6.62 -5.59 11.76
N GLU A 46 6.02 -4.72 10.95
CA GLU A 46 5.11 -3.69 11.43
C GLU A 46 3.69 -4.23 11.65
N HIS A 47 2.86 -3.46 12.35
CA HIS A 47 1.51 -3.90 12.74
C HIS A 47 0.44 -3.71 11.66
N GLN A 48 0.77 -3.00 10.57
CA GLN A 48 -0.20 -2.62 9.54
C GLN A 48 0.50 -2.26 8.22
N CYS A 49 -0.24 -2.36 7.11
CA CYS A 49 0.18 -1.73 5.86
C CYS A 49 -0.34 -0.29 5.82
N GLY A 50 0.49 0.66 5.40
CA GLY A 50 0.13 2.07 5.38
C GLY A 50 0.58 2.75 4.09
N TYR A 51 -0.29 3.58 3.52
CA TYR A 51 -0.03 4.31 2.28
C TYR A 51 -0.28 5.81 2.47
N LEU A 52 0.68 6.60 2.01
CA LEU A 52 0.57 8.04 1.89
C LEU A 52 0.18 8.39 0.46
N ILE A 53 -1.06 8.81 0.30
CA ILE A 53 -1.58 9.31 -0.97
C ILE A 53 -1.49 10.83 -0.94
N LYS A 54 -0.69 11.41 -1.84
CA LYS A 54 -0.60 12.85 -2.07
C LYS A 54 -1.32 13.14 -3.39
N GLY A 55 -2.53 13.67 -3.30
CA GLY A 55 -3.19 14.24 -4.47
C GLY A 55 -2.58 15.59 -4.83
N SER A 56 -2.51 15.92 -6.12
CA SER A 56 -2.43 17.32 -6.50
C SER A 56 -3.73 17.99 -6.06
N VAL A 57 -3.70 18.78 -4.99
CA VAL A 57 -4.80 19.68 -4.64
C VAL A 57 -4.84 20.76 -5.71
N ASN A 58 -5.47 20.46 -6.84
CA ASN A 58 -5.95 21.49 -7.74
C ASN A 58 -7.11 20.96 -8.59
N LYS A 59 -8.30 21.02 -8.02
CA LYS A 59 -9.52 21.17 -8.82
C LYS A 59 -10.53 22.01 -8.06
#